data_AF-A0A2G5VXZ4-F1
#
_entry.id   AF-A0A2G5VXZ4-F1
#
_cell.length_a   1.000
_cell.length_b   1.000
_cell.length_c   1.000
_cell.angle_alpha   90.00
_cell.angle_beta   90.00
_cell.angle_gamma   90.00
#
_symmetry.space_group_name_H-M   'P 1'
#
loop_
_entity.id
_entity.type
_entity.pdbx_description
1 polymer ?
#
loop_
_entity_poly.entity_id
_entity_poly.type
_entity_poly.pdbx_seq_one_letter_code
_entity_poly.pdbx_strand_id
1 'polypeptide(L)'
;MERSLDRFQLFHTDRGSEFKNQLLDEALKTFGIRRSLSMKGCPYDNTVAEAMFNVVKTEFIKQTTFTSINQLECELQDYVNWFNRVRIHGTLDYQTPIEYRLKTL
;
A
#
# COMPACT_ATOMS: atom_id res chain seq x y z
N MET A 1 0.72 12.57 -12.12
CA MET A 1 2.18 12.68 -12.27
C MET A 1 2.73 11.28 -12.07
N GLU A 2 2.94 10.54 -13.16
CA GLU A 2 3.56 9.22 -13.11
C GLU A 2 4.98 9.38 -12.55
N ARG A 3 5.24 8.71 -11.43
CA ARG A 3 6.57 8.68 -10.83
C ARG A 3 7.24 7.43 -11.34
N SER A 4 8.40 7.60 -11.96
CA SER A 4 9.22 6.48 -12.41
C SER A 4 9.57 5.54 -11.23
N LEU A 5 9.56 4.24 -11.49
CA LEU A 5 9.74 3.18 -10.48
C LEU A 5 11.19 3.02 -10.02
N ASP A 6 12.15 3.52 -10.79
CA ASP A 6 13.58 3.55 -10.47
C ASP A 6 13.93 4.28 -9.16
N ARG A 7 13.04 5.12 -8.65
CA ARG A 7 13.21 5.79 -7.35
C ARG A 7 13.11 4.86 -6.14
N PHE A 8 12.55 3.65 -6.32
CA PHE A 8 12.35 2.71 -5.23
C PHE A 8 13.55 1.76 -5.15
N GLN A 9 14.17 1.67 -3.98
CA GLN A 9 15.35 0.80 -3.81
C GLN A 9 14.96 -0.62 -3.37
N LEU A 10 13.81 -0.77 -2.74
CA LEU A 10 13.38 -2.02 -2.11
C LEU A 10 11.88 -2.22 -2.31
N PHE A 11 11.51 -3.45 -2.67
CA PHE A 11 10.14 -3.93 -2.68
C PHE A 11 10.02 -5.10 -1.71
N HIS A 12 9.32 -4.88 -0.59
CA HIS A 12 9.11 -5.90 0.45
C HIS A 12 7.68 -6.43 0.42
N THR A 13 7.52 -7.74 0.40
CA THR A 13 6.21 -8.42 0.48
C THR A 13 6.29 -9.68 1.31
N ASP A 14 5.13 -10.25 1.62
CA ASP A 14 5.05 -11.65 2.05
C ASP A 14 5.46 -12.64 0.93
N ARG A 15 5.30 -13.93 1.21
CA ARG A 15 5.66 -15.03 0.32
C ARG A 15 4.49 -15.62 -0.48
N GLY A 16 3.40 -14.88 -0.62
CA GLY A 16 2.29 -15.23 -1.51
C GLY A 16 2.80 -15.53 -2.93
N SER A 17 2.18 -16.49 -3.61
CA SER A 17 2.58 -16.87 -4.97
C SER A 17 2.39 -15.73 -5.97
N GLU A 18 1.44 -14.84 -5.72
CA GLU A 18 1.21 -13.60 -6.45
C GLU A 18 2.38 -12.63 -6.37
N PHE A 19 3.15 -12.65 -5.28
CA PHE A 19 4.37 -11.85 -5.14
C PHE A 19 5.63 -12.66 -5.44
N LYS A 20 5.55 -13.99 -5.39
CA LYS A 20 6.66 -14.93 -5.65
C LYS A 20 6.53 -15.63 -6.99
N ASN A 21 6.66 -14.83 -8.05
CA ASN A 21 6.74 -15.29 -9.43
C ASN A 21 7.87 -14.58 -10.20
N GLN A 22 8.23 -15.18 -11.34
CA GLN A 22 9.31 -14.72 -12.21
C GLN A 22 9.00 -13.38 -12.88
N LEU A 23 7.74 -13.12 -13.24
CA LEU A 23 7.33 -11.89 -13.90
C LEU A 23 7.61 -10.66 -13.01
N LEU A 24 7.34 -10.78 -11.71
CA LEU A 24 7.66 -9.72 -10.76
C LEU A 24 9.16 -9.54 -10.56
N ASP A 25 9.93 -10.63 -10.53
CA ASP A 25 11.41 -10.57 -10.45
C ASP A 25 12.02 -9.83 -11.64
N GLU A 26 11.54 -10.13 -12.84
CA GLU A 26 11.99 -9.46 -14.07
C GLU A 26 11.65 -7.98 -14.07
N ALA A 27 10.44 -7.62 -13.63
CA ALA A 27 10.02 -6.23 -13.50
C ALA A 27 10.90 -5.46 -12.49
N LEU A 28 11.08 -6.00 -11.28
CA LEU A 28 11.90 -5.36 -10.24
C LEU A 28 13.36 -5.19 -10.69
N LYS A 29 13.92 -6.21 -11.36
CA LYS A 29 15.28 -6.15 -11.93
C LYS A 29 15.40 -5.08 -13.01
N THR A 30 14.39 -4.94 -13.86
CA THR A 30 14.35 -3.92 -14.93
C THR A 30 14.45 -2.50 -14.36
N PHE A 31 13.82 -2.26 -13.21
CA PHE A 31 13.85 -0.97 -12.52
C PHE A 31 14.95 -0.84 -11.45
N GLY A 32 15.84 -1.84 -11.31
CA GLY A 32 16.92 -1.82 -10.30
C GLY A 32 16.42 -1.92 -8.84
N ILE A 33 15.21 -2.40 -8.62
CA ILE A 33 14.57 -2.49 -7.31
C ILE A 33 14.96 -3.81 -6.64
N ARG A 34 15.52 -3.76 -5.43
CA ARG A 34 15.85 -4.97 -4.68
C ARG A 34 14.58 -5.62 -4.15
N ARG A 35 14.44 -6.93 -4.36
CA ARG A 35 13.37 -7.71 -3.77
C ARG A 35 13.69 -8.12 -2.33
N SER A 36 12.70 -7.99 -1.44
CA SER A 36 12.75 -8.44 -0.06
C SER A 36 11.48 -9.24 0.25
N LEU A 37 11.61 -10.36 0.95
CA LEU A 37 10.48 -11.22 1.29
C LEU A 37 10.48 -11.52 2.78
N SER A 38 9.29 -11.52 3.40
CA SER A 38 9.11 -11.92 4.79
C SER A 38 9.73 -13.29 5.09
N MET A 39 10.34 -13.45 6.27
CA MET A 39 10.88 -14.72 6.74
C MET A 39 9.78 -15.77 6.93
N LYS A 40 10.16 -17.07 6.85
CA LYS A 40 9.17 -18.16 6.85
C LYS A 40 8.74 -18.34 8.30
N GLY A 41 7.44 -18.20 8.56
CA GLY A 41 6.92 -18.22 9.93
C GLY A 41 7.07 -16.89 10.67
N CYS A 42 7.39 -15.79 9.98
CA CYS A 42 7.44 -14.44 10.54
C CYS A 42 6.31 -13.58 9.95
N PRO A 43 5.06 -13.69 10.47
CA PRO A 43 3.95 -12.86 10.01
C PRO A 43 4.16 -11.38 10.31
N TYR A 44 5.05 -11.06 11.25
CA TYR A 44 5.33 -9.68 11.67
C TYR A 44 5.95 -8.82 10.56
N ASP A 45 6.62 -9.42 9.58
CA ASP A 45 7.35 -8.72 8.53
C ASP A 45 6.40 -7.96 7.57
N ASN A 46 5.15 -8.43 7.41
CA ASN A 46 4.14 -7.79 6.55
C ASN A 46 3.10 -6.97 7.34
N THR A 47 3.32 -6.76 8.64
CA THR A 47 2.33 -6.14 9.55
C THR A 47 1.87 -4.76 9.12
N VAL A 48 2.73 -3.95 8.50
CA VAL A 48 2.38 -2.61 8.04
C VAL A 48 1.31 -2.68 6.94
N ALA A 49 1.49 -3.57 5.95
CA ALA A 49 0.52 -3.77 4.89
C ALA A 49 -0.77 -4.36 5.45
N GLU A 50 -0.69 -5.36 6.32
CA GLU A 50 -1.85 -5.97 6.96
C GLU A 50 -2.67 -4.96 7.79
N ALA A 51 -1.99 -4.12 8.58
CA ALA A 51 -2.64 -3.07 9.35
C ALA A 51 -3.38 -2.08 8.44
N MET A 52 -2.75 -1.65 7.33
CA MET A 52 -3.38 -0.78 6.35
C MET A 52 -4.63 -1.45 5.72
N PHE A 53 -4.54 -2.71 5.30
CA PHE A 53 -5.69 -3.43 4.75
C PHE A 53 -6.79 -3.65 5.78
N ASN A 54 -6.47 -3.88 7.05
CA ASN A 54 -7.47 -4.01 8.11
C ASN A 54 -8.23 -2.71 8.33
N VAL A 55 -7.55 -1.56 8.24
CA VAL A 55 -8.18 -0.23 8.31
C VAL A 55 -9.13 -0.03 7.13
N VAL A 56 -8.68 -0.28 5.89
CA VAL A 56 -9.52 -0.21 4.69
C VAL A 56 -10.75 -1.11 4.82
N LYS A 57 -10.55 -2.38 5.19
CA LYS A 57 -11.67 -3.33 5.33
C LYS A 57 -12.68 -2.85 6.37
N THR A 58 -12.21 -2.29 7.48
CA THR A 58 -13.07 -1.89 8.60
C THR A 58 -13.84 -0.61 8.30
N GLU A 59 -13.17 0.39 7.74
CA GLU A 59 -13.74 1.72 7.53
C GLU A 59 -14.50 1.85 6.20
N PHE A 60 -14.00 1.20 5.15
CA PHE A 60 -14.54 1.34 3.79
C PHE A 60 -15.42 0.15 3.38
N ILE A 61 -14.92 -1.08 3.55
CA ILE A 61 -15.61 -2.26 3.00
C ILE A 61 -16.78 -2.72 3.87
N LYS A 62 -16.60 -2.83 5.19
CA LYS A 62 -17.62 -3.41 6.10
C LYS A 62 -18.87 -2.54 6.25
N GLN A 63 -18.78 -1.25 5.94
CA GLN A 63 -19.89 -0.29 6.12
C GLN A 63 -20.75 -0.11 4.86
N THR A 64 -20.32 -0.69 3.73
CA THR A 64 -20.90 -0.37 2.42
C THR A 64 -21.19 -1.63 1.62
N THR A 65 -22.34 -1.65 0.94
CA THR A 65 -22.63 -2.64 -0.10
C THR A 65 -22.56 -1.94 -1.45
N PHE A 66 -21.69 -2.43 -2.32
CA PHE A 66 -21.52 -1.88 -3.66
C PHE A 66 -22.45 -2.59 -4.64
N THR A 67 -23.15 -1.83 -5.45
CA THR A 67 -24.10 -2.35 -6.45
C THR A 67 -23.43 -2.61 -7.80
N SER A 68 -22.24 -2.07 -8.03
CA SER A 68 -21.44 -2.28 -9.24
C SER A 68 -19.94 -2.10 -8.97
N ILE A 69 -19.11 -2.62 -9.87
CA ILE A 69 -17.65 -2.40 -9.85
C ILE A 69 -17.33 -0.91 -10.01
N ASN A 70 -18.00 -0.21 -10.92
CA ASN A 70 -17.77 1.22 -11.14
C ASN A 70 -18.03 2.04 -9.86
N GLN A 71 -19.09 1.70 -9.10
CA GLN A 71 -19.36 2.35 -7.81
C GLN A 71 -18.21 2.11 -6.83
N LEU A 72 -17.79 0.85 -6.69
CA LEU A 72 -16.67 0.47 -5.82
C LEU A 72 -15.39 1.24 -6.19
N GLU A 73 -15.06 1.33 -7.48
CA GLU A 73 -13.87 2.02 -7.96
C GLU A 73 -13.91 3.52 -7.65
N CYS A 74 -15.03 4.18 -7.93
CA CYS A 74 -15.20 5.61 -7.62
C CYS A 74 -15.07 5.88 -6.12
N GLU A 75 -15.81 5.16 -5.29
CA GLU A 75 -15.78 5.36 -3.85
C GLU A 75 -14.42 4.97 -3.23
N LEU A 76 -13.73 3.97 -3.79
CA LEU A 76 -12.39 3.60 -3.36
C LEU A 76 -11.38 4.72 -3.67
N GLN A 77 -11.48 5.35 -4.84
CA GLN A 77 -10.62 6.49 -5.18
C GLN A 77 -10.84 7.65 -4.21
N ASP A 78 -12.09 7.96 -3.87
CA ASP A 78 -12.43 8.98 -2.89
C ASP A 78 -11.88 8.64 -1.50
N TYR A 79 -12.04 7.38 -1.06
CA TYR A 79 -11.49 6.91 0.22
C TYR A 79 -9.97 7.02 0.25
N VAL A 80 -9.26 6.60 -0.81
CA VAL A 80 -7.80 6.70 -0.91
C VAL A 80 -7.34 8.15 -0.90
N ASN A 81 -8.07 9.05 -1.57
CA ASN A 81 -7.78 10.47 -1.56
C ASN A 81 -7.94 11.06 -0.15
N TRP A 82 -9.06 10.77 0.51
CA TRP A 82 -9.31 11.18 1.90
C TRP A 82 -8.24 10.66 2.86
N PHE A 83 -7.92 9.37 2.78
CA PHE A 83 -6.92 8.74 3.64
C PHE A 83 -5.54 9.41 3.50
N ASN A 84 -5.11 9.74 2.28
CA ASN A 84 -3.78 10.29 2.06
C ASN A 84 -3.66 11.81 2.26
N ARG A 85 -4.76 12.56 2.12
CA ARG A 85 -4.74 14.04 2.08
C ARG A 85 -5.53 14.73 3.18
N VAL A 86 -6.43 14.02 3.85
CA VAL A 86 -7.37 14.62 4.80
C VAL A 86 -7.28 13.96 6.16
N ARG A 87 -7.10 12.64 6.21
CA ARG A 87 -6.98 11.89 7.47
C ARG A 87 -5.66 12.20 8.18
N ILE A 88 -5.75 12.69 9.41
CA ILE A 88 -4.61 12.86 10.31
C ILE A 88 -4.30 11.55 11.04
N HIS A 89 -3.01 11.27 11.25
CA HIS A 89 -2.56 10.06 11.96
C HIS A 89 -1.72 10.45 13.18
N GLY A 90 -2.09 9.97 14.36
CA GLY A 90 -1.33 10.22 15.59
C GLY A 90 0.10 9.68 15.54
N THR A 91 0.33 8.57 14.82
CA THR A 91 1.67 8.00 14.58
C THR A 91 2.52 8.80 13.60
N LEU A 92 1.94 9.79 12.92
CA LEU A 92 2.60 10.67 11.96
C LEU A 92 2.62 12.12 12.49
N ASP A 93 2.74 12.30 13.80
CA ASP A 93 2.73 13.62 14.46
C ASP A 93 1.50 14.47 14.09
N TYR A 94 0.33 13.84 14.02
CA TYR A 94 -0.95 14.47 13.64
C TYR A 94 -0.96 15.08 12.23
N GLN A 95 -0.16 14.54 11.32
CA GLN A 95 -0.12 14.93 9.91
C GLN A 95 -0.86 13.92 9.04
N THR A 96 -1.22 14.36 7.83
CA THR A 96 -1.67 13.47 6.77
C THR A 96 -0.50 12.68 6.18
N PRO A 97 -0.73 11.50 5.58
CA PRO A 97 0.34 10.71 4.96
C PRO A 97 1.14 11.49 3.91
N ILE A 98 0.49 12.36 3.12
CA ILE A 98 1.18 13.18 2.13
C ILE A 98 2.02 14.28 2.80
N GLU A 99 1.51 14.97 3.82
CA GLU A 99 2.29 15.99 4.52
C GLU A 99 3.53 15.39 5.19
N TYR A 100 3.36 14.26 5.89
CA TYR A 100 4.46 13.56 6.53
C TYR A 100 5.53 13.15 5.51
N ARG A 101 5.09 12.63 4.35
CA ARG A 101 5.99 12.25 3.25
C ARG A 101 6.78 13.43 2.70
N LEU A 102 6.15 14.60 2.55
CA LEU A 102 6.80 15.80 2.00
C LEU A 102 7.77 16.47 2.98
N LYS A 103 7.64 16.19 4.28
CA LYS A 103 8.57 16.70 5.31
C LYS A 103 9.75 15.77 5.56
N THR A 104 9.55 14.46 5.40
CA THR A 104 10.53 13.42 5.74
C THR A 104 11.40 12.98 4.54
N LEU A 105 11.05 13.39 3.32
CA LEU A 105 11.79 13.15 2.07
C LEU A 105 12.13 14.47 1.38
#